data_AF-A0A7S0FG27-F1
#
_entry.id   AF-A0A7S0FG27-F1
#
_cell.length_a   1.000
_cell.length_b   1.000
_cell.length_c   1.000
_cell.angle_alpha   90.00
_cell.angle_beta   90.00
_cell.angle_gamma   90.00
#
_symmetry.space_group_name_H-M   'P 1'
#
loop_
_entity.id
_entity.type
_entity.pdbx_description
1 polymer ?
#
loop_
_entity_poly.entity_id
_entity_poly.type
_entity_poly.pdbx_seq_one_letter_code
_entity_poly.pdbx_strand_id
1 'polypeptide(L)'
;ARVAAPDASGFSFQGLCNLLWAYANTNVDDPAMHRSILMEVLVKLKQFDPRQSSRVALSEFLTDVMGAIWALNFLGSCSSDLLNASQVALARISRALESPVL
;
A
#
# COMPACT_ATOMS: atom_id res chain seq x y z
N ALA A 1 31.48 -8.22 4.64
CA ALA A 1 30.47 -7.84 3.63
C ALA A 1 29.61 -6.73 4.20
N ARG A 2 29.37 -5.62 3.47
CA ARG A 2 28.34 -4.65 3.86
C ARG A 2 27.01 -5.24 3.41
N VAL A 3 26.15 -5.62 4.35
CA VAL A 3 24.77 -6.02 4.02
C VAL A 3 24.05 -4.75 3.59
N ALA A 4 23.48 -4.74 2.38
CA ALA A 4 22.67 -3.64 1.92
C ALA A 4 21.46 -3.48 2.85
N ALA A 5 21.02 -2.24 3.09
CA ALA A 5 19.79 -2.02 3.82
C ALA A 5 18.62 -2.70 3.09
N PRO A 6 17.62 -3.23 3.80
CA PRO A 6 16.43 -3.79 3.17
C PRO A 6 15.76 -2.74 2.26
N ASP A 7 15.34 -3.14 1.07
CA ASP A 7 14.74 -2.25 0.06
C ASP A 7 13.48 -2.92 -0.52
N ALA A 8 12.35 -2.22 -0.37
CA ALA A 8 11.05 -2.66 -0.85
C ALA A 8 10.61 -1.98 -2.18
N SER A 9 11.42 -1.09 -2.74
CA SER A 9 11.05 -0.27 -3.91
C SER A 9 10.69 -1.08 -5.17
N GLY A 10 11.26 -2.28 -5.32
CA GLY A 10 11.01 -3.18 -6.44
C GLY A 10 9.70 -3.95 -6.40
N PHE A 11 8.95 -3.93 -5.29
CA PHE A 11 7.69 -4.66 -5.18
C PHE A 11 6.53 -3.93 -5.86
N SER A 12 5.53 -4.66 -6.34
CA SER A 12 4.23 -4.09 -6.71
C SER A 12 3.44 -3.72 -5.46
N PHE A 13 2.36 -2.94 -5.61
CA PHE A 13 1.51 -2.59 -4.45
C PHE A 13 0.89 -3.83 -3.80
N GLN A 14 0.31 -4.73 -4.61
CA GLN A 14 -0.14 -6.05 -4.16
C GLN A 14 0.97 -6.85 -3.44
N GLY A 15 2.20 -6.81 -3.98
CA GLY A 15 3.36 -7.46 -3.36
C GLY A 15 3.66 -6.93 -1.97
N LEU A 16 3.58 -5.60 -1.79
CA LEU A 16 3.74 -4.97 -0.47
C LEU A 16 2.60 -5.35 0.47
N CYS A 17 1.35 -5.41 0.01
CA CYS A 17 0.22 -5.87 0.81
C CYS A 17 0.43 -7.31 1.29
N ASN A 18 0.88 -8.20 0.39
CA ASN A 18 1.18 -9.59 0.73
C ASN A 18 2.33 -9.69 1.74
N LEU A 19 3.37 -8.86 1.61
CA LEU A 19 4.46 -8.79 2.60
C LEU A 19 3.95 -8.31 3.96
N LEU A 20 3.16 -7.23 4.01
CA LEU A 20 2.54 -6.76 5.25
C LEU A 20 1.69 -7.85 5.91
N TRP A 21 0.94 -8.60 5.11
CA TRP A 21 0.14 -9.72 5.61
C TRP A 21 1.00 -10.87 6.13
N ALA A 22 2.12 -11.19 5.45
CA ALA A 22 3.07 -12.19 5.94
C ALA A 22 3.69 -11.76 7.28
N TYR A 23 4.08 -10.50 7.43
CA TYR A 23 4.54 -9.95 8.72
C TYR A 23 3.45 -10.03 9.79
N ALA A 24 2.19 -9.71 9.46
CA ALA A 24 1.06 -9.80 10.39
C ALA A 24 0.80 -11.22 10.92
N ASN A 25 1.14 -12.26 10.15
CA ASN A 25 0.89 -13.66 10.51
C ASN A 25 2.13 -14.40 11.00
N THR A 26 3.30 -13.78 10.97
CA THR A 26 4.55 -14.40 11.39
C THR A 26 5.12 -13.68 12.61
N ASN A 27 5.86 -14.40 13.45
CA ASN A 27 6.54 -13.79 14.60
C ASN A 27 7.94 -13.26 14.19
N VAL A 28 8.05 -12.71 12.99
CA VAL A 28 9.31 -12.20 12.44
C VAL A 28 9.48 -10.74 12.88
N ASP A 29 10.54 -10.49 13.65
CA ASP A 29 10.93 -9.14 14.06
C ASP A 29 12.04 -8.59 13.14
N ASP A 30 11.63 -7.85 12.11
CA ASP A 30 12.54 -7.06 11.28
C ASP A 30 12.01 -5.62 11.12
N PRO A 31 12.30 -4.74 12.09
CA PRO A 31 11.84 -3.35 12.07
C PRO A 31 12.35 -2.55 10.87
N ALA A 32 13.51 -2.92 10.31
CA ALA A 32 14.11 -2.21 9.19
C ALA A 32 13.37 -2.52 7.89
N MET A 33 13.11 -3.80 7.61
CA MET A 33 12.32 -4.22 6.47
C MET A 33 10.86 -3.76 6.58
N HIS A 34 10.26 -3.87 7.77
CA HIS A 34 8.91 -3.36 8.01
C HIS A 34 8.80 -1.86 7.69
N ARG A 35 9.78 -1.05 8.13
CA ARG A 35 9.83 0.38 7.80
C ARG A 35 10.00 0.61 6.30
N SER A 36 10.84 -0.16 5.61
CA SER A 36 11.01 -0.04 4.16
C SER A 36 9.70 -0.33 3.42
N ILE A 37 8.95 -1.36 3.83
CA ILE A 37 7.65 -1.70 3.25
C ILE A 37 6.65 -0.56 3.46
N LEU A 38 6.56 -0.04 4.68
CA LEU A 38 5.66 1.08 5.02
C LEU A 38 5.92 2.32 4.17
N MET A 39 7.19 2.69 4.01
CA MET A 39 7.56 3.86 3.21
C MET A 39 7.20 3.67 1.73
N GLU A 40 7.44 2.48 1.19
CA GLU A 40 7.11 2.21 -0.21
C GLU A 40 5.58 2.18 -0.44
N VAL A 41 4.80 1.64 0.49
CA VAL A 41 3.32 1.71 0.45
C VAL A 41 2.86 3.16 0.36
N LEU A 42 3.40 4.07 1.18
CA LEU A 42 3.08 5.49 1.14
C LEU A 42 3.46 6.15 -0.19
N VAL A 43 4.63 5.80 -0.75
CA VAL A 43 5.08 6.30 -2.05
C VAL A 43 4.09 5.91 -3.14
N LYS A 44 3.73 4.61 -3.22
CA LYS A 44 2.82 4.10 -4.25
C LYS A 44 1.39 4.65 -4.11
N LEU A 45 0.89 4.79 -2.88
CA LEU A 45 -0.40 5.46 -2.61
C LEU A 45 -0.44 6.88 -3.18
N LYS A 46 0.65 7.64 -3.01
CA LYS A 46 0.75 9.01 -3.52
C LYS A 46 0.87 9.05 -5.05
N GLN A 47 1.65 8.14 -5.61
CA GLN A 47 1.94 8.07 -7.05
C GLN A 47 0.77 7.56 -7.90
N PHE A 48 -0.10 6.73 -7.34
CA PHE A 48 -1.23 6.15 -8.08
C PHE A 48 -2.13 7.23 -8.68
N ASP A 49 -2.23 7.32 -10.02
CA ASP A 49 -3.16 8.22 -10.72
C ASP A 49 -4.30 7.41 -11.36
N PRO A 50 -5.52 7.49 -10.81
CA PRO A 50 -6.63 6.69 -11.31
C PRO A 50 -7.09 7.07 -12.73
N ARG A 51 -6.72 8.24 -13.24
CA ARG A 51 -7.08 8.68 -14.61
C ARG A 51 -6.31 7.94 -15.69
N GLN A 52 -5.21 7.30 -15.34
CA GLN A 52 -4.36 6.53 -16.27
C GLN A 52 -4.55 5.02 -16.10
N SER A 53 -5.54 4.61 -15.31
CA SER A 53 -5.78 3.22 -14.94
C SER A 53 -7.11 2.72 -15.50
N SER A 54 -7.17 1.44 -15.87
CA SER A 54 -8.43 0.80 -16.25
C SER A 54 -9.33 0.60 -15.02
N ARG A 55 -10.64 0.42 -15.22
CA ARG A 55 -11.59 0.13 -14.13
C ARG A 55 -11.20 -1.10 -13.31
N VAL A 56 -10.62 -2.11 -13.96
CA VAL A 56 -10.12 -3.31 -13.28
C VAL A 56 -8.93 -2.97 -12.39
N ALA A 57 -7.94 -2.24 -12.92
CA ALA A 57 -6.77 -1.81 -12.15
C ALA A 57 -7.14 -0.89 -10.97
N LEU A 58 -8.16 -0.04 -11.13
CA LEU A 58 -8.73 0.75 -10.02
C LEU A 58 -9.30 -0.16 -8.93
N SER A 59 -10.10 -1.15 -9.33
CA SER A 59 -10.73 -2.10 -8.41
C SER A 59 -9.70 -2.93 -7.65
N GLU A 60 -8.70 -3.48 -8.34
CA GLU A 60 -7.62 -4.25 -7.74
C GLU A 60 -6.83 -3.41 -6.74
N PHE A 61 -6.45 -2.19 -7.14
CA PHE A 61 -5.73 -1.29 -6.26
C PHE A 61 -6.54 -0.92 -5.01
N LEU A 62 -7.86 -0.71 -5.13
CA LEU A 62 -8.73 -0.51 -3.95
C LEU A 62 -8.69 -1.69 -2.98
N THR A 63 -8.83 -2.90 -3.51
CA THR A 63 -8.78 -4.13 -2.70
C THR A 63 -7.44 -4.23 -1.98
N ASP A 64 -6.34 -3.98 -2.68
CA ASP A 64 -5.02 -4.01 -2.09
C ASP A 64 -4.85 -2.95 -0.99
N VAL A 65 -5.33 -1.71 -1.21
CA VAL A 65 -5.23 -0.63 -0.22
C VAL A 65 -5.96 -1.01 1.06
N MET A 66 -7.15 -1.57 0.94
CA MET A 66 -7.92 -2.08 2.09
C MET A 66 -7.19 -3.23 2.80
N GLY A 67 -6.56 -4.14 2.03
CA GLY A 67 -5.74 -5.22 2.57
C GLY A 67 -4.53 -4.72 3.36
N ALA A 68 -3.80 -3.72 2.84
CA ALA A 68 -2.68 -3.09 3.56
C ALA A 68 -3.13 -2.43 4.87
N ILE A 69 -4.23 -1.66 4.84
CA ILE A 69 -4.78 -1.02 6.05
C ILE A 69 -5.14 -2.08 7.10
N TRP A 70 -5.78 -3.16 6.67
CA TRP A 70 -6.17 -4.23 7.57
C TRP A 70 -4.96 -4.96 8.18
N ALA A 71 -3.96 -5.31 7.37
CA ALA A 71 -2.71 -5.91 7.83
C ALA A 71 -2.01 -5.02 8.87
N LEU A 72 -1.94 -3.72 8.61
CA LEU A 72 -1.28 -2.76 9.47
C LEU A 72 -2.03 -2.46 10.76
N ASN A 73 -3.36 -2.52 10.73
CA ASN A 73 -4.17 -2.49 11.93
C ASN A 73 -3.88 -3.71 12.82
N PHE A 74 -3.79 -4.91 12.24
CA PHE A 74 -3.45 -6.12 13.00
C PHE A 74 -2.05 -6.08 13.62
N LEU A 75 -1.09 -5.49 12.90
CA LEU A 75 0.27 -5.23 13.38
C LEU A 75 0.37 -4.09 14.42
N GLY A 76 -0.73 -3.41 14.76
CA GLY A 76 -0.70 -2.23 15.65
C GLY A 76 0.13 -1.08 15.09
N SER A 77 0.38 -1.05 13.78
CA SER A 77 1.33 -0.16 13.10
C SER A 77 0.64 0.80 12.12
N CYS A 78 -0.67 0.97 12.25
CA CYS A 78 -1.44 1.93 11.46
C CYS A 78 -1.10 3.37 11.89
N SER A 79 -0.52 4.16 10.98
CA SER A 79 -0.15 5.55 11.24
C SER A 79 -1.17 6.55 10.66
N SER A 80 -1.20 7.76 11.20
CA SER A 80 -2.02 8.87 10.68
C SER A 80 -1.67 9.23 9.24
N ASP A 81 -0.39 9.17 8.88
CA ASP A 81 0.09 9.47 7.53
C ASP A 81 -0.42 8.46 6.51
N LEU A 82 -0.45 7.18 6.88
CA LEU A 82 -1.02 6.13 6.05
C LEU A 82 -2.52 6.29 5.91
N LEU A 83 -3.23 6.52 7.02
CA LEU A 83 -4.68 6.72 6.98
C LEU A 83 -5.05 7.88 6.04
N ASN A 84 -4.34 9.01 6.16
CA ASN A 84 -4.54 10.17 5.30
C ASN A 84 -4.20 9.86 3.82
N ALA A 85 -3.07 9.19 3.55
CA ALA A 85 -2.70 8.82 2.19
C ALA A 85 -3.72 7.88 1.55
N SER A 86 -4.21 6.89 2.31
CA SER A 86 -5.26 5.97 1.88
C SER A 86 -6.57 6.70 1.61
N GLN A 87 -7.01 7.60 2.50
CA GLN A 87 -8.22 8.41 2.28
C GLN A 87 -8.13 9.23 0.99
N VAL A 88 -6.98 9.86 0.73
CA VAL A 88 -6.74 10.61 -0.51
C VAL A 88 -6.80 9.69 -1.72
N ALA A 89 -6.15 8.52 -1.67
CA ALA A 89 -6.17 7.56 -2.78
C ALA A 89 -7.60 7.05 -3.07
N LEU A 90 -8.34 6.66 -2.03
CA LEU A 90 -9.73 6.23 -2.13
C LEU A 90 -10.62 7.33 -2.73
N ALA A 91 -10.47 8.57 -2.28
CA ALA A 91 -11.22 9.70 -2.83
C ALA A 91 -10.92 9.96 -4.30
N ARG A 92 -9.66 9.81 -4.73
CA ARG A 92 -9.26 9.93 -6.14
C ARG A 92 -9.90 8.83 -6.97
N ILE A 93 -9.95 7.59 -6.46
CA ILE A 93 -10.54 6.46 -7.18
C ILE A 93 -12.06 6.59 -7.27
N SER A 94 -12.75 6.97 -6.19
CA SER A 94 -14.20 7.22 -6.21
C SER A 94 -14.58 8.21 -7.31
N ARG A 95 -13.88 9.36 -7.35
CA ARG A 95 -14.10 10.37 -8.40
C ARG A 95 -13.84 9.87 -9.81
N ALA A 96 -12.84 9.00 -9.99
CA ALA A 96 -12.54 8.42 -11.29
C ALA A 96 -13.64 7.44 -11.73
N LEU A 97 -14.17 6.63 -10.81
CA LEU A 97 -15.27 5.70 -11.08
C LEU A 97 -16.61 6.41 -11.36
N GLU A 98 -16.83 7.57 -10.74
CA GLU A 98 -17.99 8.43 -10.95
C GLU A 98 -17.92 9.23 -12.27
N SER A 99 -16.74 9.32 -12.90
CA SER A 99 -16.58 10.05 -14.15
C SER A 99 -17.16 9.26 -15.33
N PRO A 100 -18.04 9.85 -16.15
CA PRO A 100 -18.62 9.17 -17.31
C PRO A 100 -17.63 8.99 -18.48
N VAL A 101 -16.35 9.37 -18.33
CA VAL A 101 -15.36 9.46 -19.42
C VAL A 101 -14.12 8.57 -19.20
N LEU A 102 -14.30 7.39 -18.60
CA LEU A 102 -13.28 6.32 -18.62
C LEU A 102 -13.72 5.16 -19.51
#